data_AF-Q23S05-F1
#
_entry.id   AF-Q23S05-F1
#
_cell.length_a   1.000
_cell.length_b   1.000
_cell.length_c   1.000
_cell.angle_alpha   90.00
_cell.angle_beta   90.00
_cell.angle_gamma   90.00
#
_symmetry.space_group_name_H-M   'P 1'
#
loop_
_entity.id
_entity.type
_entity.pdbx_description
1 polymer ?
#
loop_
_entity_poly.entity_id
_entity_poly.type
_entity_poly.pdbx_seq_one_letter_code
_entity_poly.pdbx_strand_id
1 'polypeptide(L)'
;MNQIDAHKLTIILRDATERLTFLDTINRQDDLSSELAGYEISKLLKKQKNLENQYADLVQLRTSLTGIQNKKNLIETQTKIVDVAQNLKESTKKLCRLFKENPDLESDALKVKKDRIQFMAVIEQLIQMVQNNSLTKFQSMTTLELEDQDRLRKLIFREKELYQEIKKLQFDRNQENKEYDNEQKDTNLKIQNLKERLLYKKARAQLKNQYKEKEARAEEGTQQRMYEFEQKQLKEKINNLKQKTDTENMVHEQLRNFLIEKEDQIKQKSDEWAKKVETCREQLQEEIDRLTVEKEKKQEELRELRERDQKEQEEKDRRERQELEEADRKQQEELDQIRLDNAIKLIQIEYQEWKDAGGGKKKRKKGKKKKK
;
A
#
# COMPACT_ATOMS: atom_id res chain seq x y z
N MET A 1 114.40 0.70 35.15
CA MET A 1 115.15 -0.52 34.75
C MET A 1 116.63 -0.24 34.96
N ASN A 2 117.43 -1.19 35.44
CA ASN A 2 118.87 -0.98 35.57
C ASN A 2 119.55 -1.07 34.19
N GLN A 3 120.68 -0.40 33.98
CA GLN A 3 121.39 -0.39 32.69
C GLN A 3 121.78 -1.81 32.23
N ILE A 4 122.19 -2.66 33.18
CA ILE A 4 122.51 -4.07 32.93
C ILE A 4 121.29 -4.84 32.40
N ASP A 5 120.10 -4.56 32.94
CA ASP A 5 118.87 -5.26 32.53
C ASP A 5 118.35 -4.75 31.19
N ALA A 6 118.48 -3.45 30.92
CA ALA A 6 118.19 -2.86 29.61
C ALA A 6 119.11 -3.43 28.51
N HIS A 7 120.39 -3.64 28.83
CA HIS A 7 121.35 -4.27 27.92
C HIS A 7 121.01 -5.75 27.66
N LYS A 8 120.75 -6.54 28.70
CA LYS A 8 120.29 -7.94 28.57
C LYS A 8 119.02 -8.06 27.73
N LEU A 9 118.02 -7.22 28.00
CA LEU A 9 116.77 -7.19 27.23
C LEU A 9 117.02 -6.83 25.76
N THR A 10 117.89 -5.86 25.49
CA THR A 10 118.26 -5.49 24.11
C THR A 10 118.91 -6.65 23.34
N ILE A 11 119.76 -7.45 23.97
CA ILE A 11 120.37 -8.65 23.35
C ILE A 11 119.29 -9.69 23.01
N ILE A 12 118.40 -10.00 23.95
CA ILE A 12 117.32 -10.98 23.75
C ILE A 12 116.36 -10.54 22.63
N LEU A 13 116.01 -9.26 22.58
CA LEU A 13 115.14 -8.72 21.53
C LEU A 13 115.80 -8.76 20.14
N ARG A 14 117.12 -8.54 20.05
CA ARG A 14 117.86 -8.65 18.78
C ARG A 14 117.94 -10.10 18.28
N ASP A 15 118.28 -11.05 19.15
CA ASP A 15 118.26 -12.48 18.84
C ASP A 15 116.85 -12.94 18.39
N ALA A 16 115.78 -12.44 19.01
CA ALA A 16 114.42 -12.68 18.56
C ALA A 16 114.15 -12.14 17.13
N THR A 17 114.57 -10.90 16.81
CA THR A 17 114.44 -10.33 15.45
C THR A 17 115.26 -11.09 14.42
N GLU A 18 116.48 -11.51 14.75
CA GLU A 18 117.34 -12.30 13.87
C GLU A 18 116.71 -13.66 13.55
N ARG A 19 116.17 -14.37 14.56
CA ARG A 19 115.43 -15.63 14.37
C ARG A 19 114.15 -15.45 13.55
N LEU A 20 113.39 -14.36 13.75
CA LEU A 20 112.21 -14.06 12.95
C LEU A 20 112.55 -13.75 11.49
N THR A 21 113.67 -13.07 11.25
CA THR A 21 114.20 -12.80 9.90
C THR A 21 114.60 -14.11 9.21
N PHE A 22 115.26 -15.02 9.92
CA PHE A 22 115.61 -16.35 9.43
C PHE A 22 114.39 -17.23 9.10
N LEU A 23 113.28 -17.10 9.84
CA LEU A 23 112.01 -17.75 9.48
C LEU A 23 111.35 -17.15 8.21
N ASP A 24 111.70 -15.92 7.81
CA ASP A 24 111.26 -15.35 6.52
C ASP A 24 112.07 -15.86 5.32
N THR A 25 113.31 -16.33 5.53
CA THR A 25 114.11 -16.92 4.45
C THR A 25 113.75 -18.38 4.21
N ILE A 26 113.48 -19.17 5.26
CA ILE A 26 113.05 -20.57 5.13
C ILE A 26 111.70 -20.69 4.41
N ASN A 27 110.71 -19.87 4.77
CA ASN A 27 109.35 -19.93 4.21
C ASN A 27 109.25 -19.62 2.69
N ARG A 28 110.36 -19.37 1.99
CA ARG A 28 110.37 -19.07 0.54
C ARG A 28 110.61 -20.28 -0.35
N GLN A 29 111.03 -21.43 0.19
CA GLN A 29 111.48 -22.57 -0.62
C GLN A 29 110.56 -23.79 -0.61
N ASP A 30 109.69 -23.94 0.39
CA ASP A 30 108.80 -25.10 0.50
C ASP A 30 107.32 -24.72 0.30
N ASP A 31 106.88 -24.75 -0.97
CA ASP A 31 105.45 -24.75 -1.36
C ASP A 31 104.80 -26.14 -1.16
N LEU A 32 105.44 -26.98 -0.34
CA LEU A 32 105.17 -28.40 -0.11
C LEU A 32 103.74 -28.67 0.36
N SER A 33 103.15 -27.71 1.09
CA SER A 33 101.77 -27.75 1.56
C SER A 33 100.74 -27.64 0.44
N SER A 34 101.04 -26.87 -0.62
CA SER A 34 100.16 -26.72 -1.80
C SER A 34 100.17 -28.00 -2.63
N GLU A 35 101.36 -28.58 -2.87
CA GLU A 35 101.52 -29.86 -3.57
C GLU A 35 100.87 -31.02 -2.81
N LEU A 36 101.01 -31.08 -1.48
CA LEU A 36 100.41 -32.12 -0.65
C LEU A 36 98.86 -32.07 -0.70
N ALA A 37 98.27 -30.88 -0.61
CA ALA A 37 96.82 -30.69 -0.76
C ALA A 37 96.35 -31.10 -2.18
N GLY A 38 97.09 -30.71 -3.22
CA GLY A 38 96.82 -31.10 -4.61
C GLY A 38 96.88 -32.62 -4.83
N TYR A 39 97.82 -33.31 -4.17
CA TYR A 39 97.93 -34.77 -4.19
C TYR A 39 96.73 -35.46 -3.51
N GLU A 40 96.31 -34.98 -2.34
CA GLU A 40 95.16 -35.55 -1.61
C GLU A 40 93.84 -35.36 -2.36
N ILE A 41 93.61 -34.17 -2.93
CA ILE A 41 92.45 -33.88 -3.79
C ILE A 41 92.45 -34.80 -5.02
N SER A 42 93.61 -34.97 -5.67
CA SER A 42 93.76 -35.86 -6.83
C SER A 42 93.49 -37.33 -6.49
N LYS A 43 93.88 -37.78 -5.28
CA LYS A 43 93.61 -39.13 -4.76
C LYS A 43 92.13 -39.34 -4.45
N LEU A 44 91.46 -38.33 -3.89
CA LEU A 44 90.01 -38.36 -3.63
C LEU A 44 89.18 -38.34 -4.91
N LEU A 45 89.55 -37.54 -5.91
CA LEU A 45 88.89 -37.53 -7.22
C LEU A 45 88.97 -38.89 -7.92
N LYS A 46 90.15 -39.54 -7.90
CA LYS A 46 90.31 -40.92 -8.41
C LYS A 46 89.43 -41.91 -7.65
N LYS A 47 89.35 -41.82 -6.32
CA LYS A 47 88.48 -42.67 -5.50
C LYS A 47 86.99 -42.45 -5.81
N GLN A 48 86.57 -41.20 -5.99
CA GLN A 48 85.19 -40.85 -6.33
C GLN A 48 84.81 -41.41 -7.70
N LYS A 49 85.63 -41.21 -8.74
CA LYS A 49 85.39 -41.76 -10.08
C LYS A 49 85.27 -43.29 -10.08
N ASN A 50 86.05 -43.98 -9.25
CA ASN A 50 85.94 -45.43 -9.10
C ASN A 50 84.61 -45.85 -8.43
N LEU A 51 84.12 -45.09 -7.44
CA LEU A 51 82.80 -45.33 -6.82
C LEU A 51 81.64 -45.03 -7.79
N GLU A 52 81.77 -44.01 -8.64
CA GLU A 52 80.79 -43.68 -9.68
C GLU A 52 80.68 -44.80 -10.73
N ASN A 53 81.82 -45.33 -11.20
CA ASN A 53 81.84 -46.50 -12.09
C ASN A 53 81.20 -47.73 -11.43
N GLN A 54 81.60 -48.08 -10.20
CA GLN A 54 81.03 -49.21 -9.47
C GLN A 54 79.51 -49.06 -9.24
N TYR A 55 79.04 -47.84 -9.00
CA TYR A 55 77.61 -47.56 -8.87
C TYR A 55 76.88 -47.78 -10.20
N ALA A 56 77.44 -47.30 -11.32
CA ALA A 56 76.87 -47.49 -12.65
C ALA A 56 76.78 -48.98 -13.03
N ASP A 57 77.86 -49.74 -12.80
CA ASP A 57 77.92 -51.19 -13.07
C ASP A 57 76.88 -51.96 -12.25
N LEU A 58 76.75 -51.64 -10.95
CA LEU A 58 75.74 -52.27 -10.08
C LEU A 58 74.30 -51.91 -10.48
N VAL A 59 74.04 -50.68 -10.94
CA VAL A 59 72.72 -50.26 -11.43
C VAL A 59 72.37 -50.95 -12.75
N GLN A 60 73.33 -51.14 -13.66
CA GLN A 60 73.14 -51.95 -14.86
C GLN A 60 72.85 -53.42 -14.50
N LEU A 61 73.63 -54.01 -13.59
CA LEU A 61 73.44 -55.38 -13.11
C LEU A 61 72.06 -55.58 -12.42
N ARG A 62 71.60 -54.62 -11.62
CA ARG A 62 70.24 -54.64 -11.06
C ARG A 62 69.17 -54.66 -12.15
N THR A 63 69.39 -53.94 -13.25
CA THR A 63 68.44 -53.83 -14.36
C THR A 63 68.35 -55.13 -15.16
N SER A 64 69.43 -55.91 -15.26
CA SER A 64 69.41 -57.23 -15.92
C SER A 64 68.89 -58.37 -15.02
N LEU A 65 69.00 -58.26 -13.69
CA LEU A 65 68.55 -59.27 -12.72
C LEU A 65 67.02 -59.31 -12.50
N THR A 66 66.24 -59.48 -13.56
CA THR A 66 64.78 -59.66 -13.48
C THR A 66 64.36 -61.13 -13.29
N GLY A 67 63.14 -61.37 -12.79
CA GLY A 67 62.55 -62.71 -12.60
C GLY A 67 62.69 -63.30 -11.19
N ILE A 68 61.76 -64.19 -10.82
CA ILE A 68 61.61 -64.72 -9.45
C ILE A 68 62.83 -65.53 -8.98
N GLN A 69 63.50 -66.25 -9.89
CA GLN A 69 64.71 -67.03 -9.57
C GLN A 69 65.89 -66.15 -9.14
N ASN A 70 65.97 -64.91 -9.62
CA ASN A 70 67.06 -63.98 -9.32
C ASN A 70 66.83 -63.14 -8.05
N LYS A 71 65.73 -63.38 -7.30
CA LYS A 71 65.30 -62.55 -6.17
C LYS A 71 66.37 -62.34 -5.09
N LYS A 72 67.17 -63.37 -4.78
CA LYS A 72 68.26 -63.26 -3.80
C LYS A 72 69.38 -62.33 -4.29
N ASN A 73 69.86 -62.56 -5.51
CA ASN A 73 70.93 -61.75 -6.13
C ASN A 73 70.50 -60.30 -6.34
N LEU A 74 69.21 -60.06 -6.65
CA LEU A 74 68.66 -58.70 -6.74
C LEU A 74 68.67 -57.99 -5.39
N ILE A 75 68.34 -58.66 -4.28
CA ILE A 75 68.40 -58.07 -2.94
C ILE A 75 69.86 -57.75 -2.55
N GLU A 76 70.79 -58.68 -2.77
CA GLU A 76 72.22 -58.45 -2.50
C GLU A 76 72.80 -57.30 -3.35
N THR A 77 72.40 -57.20 -4.61
CA THR A 77 72.79 -56.09 -5.51
C THR A 77 72.18 -54.77 -5.04
N GLN A 78 70.91 -54.77 -4.61
CA GLN A 78 70.25 -53.58 -4.06
C GLN A 78 70.95 -53.07 -2.79
N THR A 79 71.39 -53.96 -1.90
CA THR A 79 72.18 -53.59 -0.71
C THR A 79 73.51 -52.94 -1.12
N LYS A 80 74.27 -53.57 -2.03
CA LYS A 80 75.55 -53.02 -2.54
C LYS A 80 75.38 -51.66 -3.21
N ILE A 81 74.28 -51.41 -3.93
CA ILE A 81 73.94 -50.11 -4.52
C ILE A 81 73.77 -49.04 -3.43
N VAL A 82 73.09 -49.36 -2.33
CA VAL A 82 72.91 -48.44 -1.19
C VAL A 82 74.25 -48.15 -0.50
N ASP A 83 75.07 -49.17 -0.27
CA ASP A 83 76.38 -49.02 0.34
C ASP A 83 77.32 -48.16 -0.52
N VAL A 84 77.37 -48.39 -1.84
CA VAL A 84 78.18 -47.58 -2.77
C VAL A 84 77.63 -46.16 -2.88
N ALA A 85 76.31 -45.96 -2.89
CA ALA A 85 75.71 -44.62 -2.88
C ALA A 85 76.05 -43.84 -1.60
N GLN A 86 76.05 -44.50 -0.44
CA GLN A 86 76.46 -43.88 0.81
C GLN A 86 77.95 -43.53 0.80
N ASN A 87 78.81 -44.46 0.37
CA ASN A 87 80.25 -44.21 0.21
C ASN A 87 80.55 -43.07 -0.78
N LEU A 88 79.79 -42.97 -1.87
CA LEU A 88 79.89 -41.88 -2.84
C LEU A 88 79.51 -40.54 -2.18
N LYS A 89 78.37 -40.48 -1.50
CA LYS A 89 77.91 -39.30 -0.76
C LYS A 89 78.91 -38.85 0.32
N GLU A 90 79.55 -39.80 1.02
CA GLU A 90 80.61 -39.49 1.98
C GLU A 90 81.91 -39.02 1.31
N SER A 91 82.29 -39.60 0.17
CA SER A 91 83.45 -39.16 -0.62
C SER A 91 83.25 -37.74 -1.14
N THR A 92 82.09 -37.43 -1.73
CA THR A 92 81.73 -36.08 -2.17
C THR A 92 81.68 -35.10 -1.00
N LYS A 93 81.15 -35.51 0.17
CA LYS A 93 81.16 -34.66 1.38
C LYS A 93 82.58 -34.36 1.88
N LYS A 94 83.51 -35.32 1.80
CA LYS A 94 84.93 -35.12 2.14
C LYS A 94 85.62 -34.21 1.13
N LEU A 95 85.37 -34.39 -0.16
CA LEU A 95 85.89 -33.54 -1.23
C LEU A 95 85.37 -32.08 -1.11
N CYS A 96 84.06 -31.88 -0.89
CA CYS A 96 83.48 -30.56 -0.66
C CYS A 96 83.91 -29.92 0.67
N ARG A 97 84.34 -30.71 1.66
CA ARG A 97 85.00 -30.17 2.86
C ARG A 97 86.41 -29.72 2.51
N LEU A 98 87.24 -30.54 1.90
CA LEU A 98 88.59 -30.15 1.48
C LEU A 98 88.60 -28.92 0.55
N PHE A 99 87.61 -28.74 -0.33
CA PHE A 99 87.50 -27.49 -1.11
C PHE A 99 86.99 -26.27 -0.32
N LYS A 100 86.37 -26.45 0.85
CA LYS A 100 85.95 -25.35 1.76
C LYS A 100 86.94 -25.09 2.90
N GLU A 101 87.69 -26.11 3.27
CA GLU A 101 88.67 -26.16 4.36
C GLU A 101 90.08 -25.98 3.81
N ASN A 102 90.30 -26.07 2.49
CA ASN A 102 91.42 -25.43 1.82
C ASN A 102 91.39 -23.96 2.20
N PRO A 103 92.33 -23.49 3.03
CA PRO A 103 92.49 -22.07 3.23
C PRO A 103 92.92 -21.48 1.89
N ASP A 104 92.72 -20.19 1.72
CA ASP A 104 93.51 -19.44 0.75
C ASP A 104 94.95 -19.42 1.31
N LEU A 105 95.71 -20.49 1.02
CA LEU A 105 97.07 -20.73 1.54
C LEU A 105 98.00 -19.58 1.20
N GLU A 106 97.77 -18.93 0.05
CA GLU A 106 98.48 -17.72 -0.36
C GLU A 106 98.10 -16.54 0.55
N SER A 107 96.80 -16.28 0.78
CA SER A 107 96.32 -15.23 1.70
C SER A 107 96.74 -15.46 3.16
N ASP A 108 96.70 -16.70 3.66
CA ASP A 108 97.16 -17.04 5.01
C ASP A 108 98.68 -16.92 5.13
N ALA A 109 99.46 -17.31 4.11
CA ALA A 109 100.91 -17.08 4.08
C ALA A 109 101.25 -15.58 4.00
N LEU A 110 100.52 -14.81 3.18
CA LEU A 110 100.64 -13.35 3.09
C LEU A 110 100.29 -12.68 4.42
N LYS A 111 99.27 -13.16 5.12
CA LYS A 111 98.89 -12.71 6.47
C LYS A 111 99.99 -13.03 7.47
N VAL A 112 100.47 -14.26 7.56
CA VAL A 112 101.58 -14.65 8.46
C VAL A 112 102.83 -13.80 8.19
N LYS A 113 103.14 -13.51 6.93
CA LYS A 113 104.23 -12.61 6.55
C LYS A 113 103.99 -11.16 7.01
N LYS A 114 102.78 -10.63 6.82
CA LYS A 114 102.40 -9.29 7.27
C LYS A 114 102.46 -9.17 8.79
N ASP A 115 101.89 -10.13 9.51
CA ASP A 115 101.87 -10.20 10.97
C ASP A 115 103.31 -10.30 11.52
N ARG A 116 104.19 -11.08 10.88
CA ARG A 116 105.62 -11.17 11.19
C ARG A 116 106.33 -9.82 11.02
N ILE A 117 106.14 -9.12 9.89
CA ILE A 117 106.73 -7.80 9.63
C ILE A 117 106.25 -6.77 10.67
N GLN A 118 104.96 -6.76 10.99
CA GLN A 118 104.39 -5.90 12.02
C GLN A 118 104.97 -6.20 13.40
N PHE A 119 105.11 -7.47 13.77
CA PHE A 119 105.70 -7.86 15.04
C PHE A 119 107.18 -7.50 15.15
N MET A 120 107.96 -7.67 14.08
CA MET A 120 109.36 -7.21 14.04
C MET A 120 109.47 -5.69 14.25
N ALA A 121 108.61 -4.89 13.61
CA ALA A 121 108.59 -3.44 13.81
C ALA A 121 108.26 -3.05 15.27
N VAL A 122 107.38 -3.80 15.95
CA VAL A 122 107.10 -3.60 17.39
C VAL A 122 108.31 -3.96 18.26
N ILE A 123 109.06 -5.02 17.93
CA ILE A 123 110.31 -5.37 18.63
C ILE A 123 111.37 -4.28 18.42
N GLU A 124 111.54 -3.76 17.20
CA GLU A 124 112.47 -2.67 16.92
C GLU A 124 112.12 -1.39 17.68
N GLN A 125 110.83 -1.04 17.73
CA GLN A 125 110.33 0.08 18.53
C GLN A 125 110.60 -0.14 20.03
N LEU A 126 110.41 -1.36 20.54
CA LEU A 126 110.72 -1.70 21.93
C LEU A 126 112.23 -1.58 22.21
N ILE A 127 113.11 -2.05 21.31
CA ILE A 127 114.57 -1.89 21.43
C ILE A 127 114.93 -0.41 21.55
N GLN A 128 114.40 0.45 20.66
CA GLN A 128 114.63 1.90 20.73
C GLN A 128 114.14 2.51 22.06
N MET A 129 112.96 2.09 22.53
CA MET A 129 112.40 2.62 23.78
C MET A 129 113.19 2.15 25.01
N VAL A 130 113.70 0.92 25.03
CA VAL A 130 114.58 0.38 26.08
C VAL A 130 115.92 1.13 26.10
N GLN A 131 116.54 1.35 24.95
CA GLN A 131 117.79 2.12 24.82
C GLN A 131 117.63 3.56 25.34
N ASN A 132 116.48 4.19 25.06
CA ASN A 132 116.15 5.54 25.52
C ASN A 132 115.57 5.60 26.94
N ASN A 133 115.64 4.52 27.74
CA ASN A 133 115.07 4.42 29.10
C ASN A 133 113.58 4.78 29.21
N SER A 134 112.82 4.60 28.13
CA SER A 134 111.43 5.07 27.94
C SER A 134 110.39 3.94 27.95
N LEU A 135 110.70 2.81 28.60
CA LEU A 135 109.87 1.60 28.62
C LEU A 135 108.42 1.84 29.13
N THR A 136 108.21 2.82 30.00
CA THR A 136 106.87 3.23 30.47
C THR A 136 105.99 3.77 29.34
N LYS A 137 106.57 4.41 28.32
CA LYS A 137 105.85 4.85 27.12
C LYS A 137 105.35 3.66 26.31
N PHE A 138 106.19 2.63 26.13
CA PHE A 138 105.78 1.37 25.49
C PHE A 138 104.61 0.73 26.23
N GLN A 139 104.69 0.62 27.56
CA GLN A 139 103.61 0.10 28.39
C GLN A 139 102.30 0.86 28.18
N SER A 140 102.33 2.21 28.17
CA SER A 140 101.14 3.02 27.92
C SER A 140 100.55 2.82 26.51
N MET A 141 101.39 2.63 25.48
CA MET A 141 100.94 2.31 24.12
C MET A 141 100.30 0.92 24.06
N THR A 142 100.88 -0.10 24.69
CA THR A 142 100.28 -1.44 24.77
C THR A 142 98.94 -1.42 25.51
N THR A 143 98.81 -0.63 26.59
CA THR A 143 97.54 -0.48 27.31
C THR A 143 96.47 0.17 26.42
N LEU A 144 96.82 1.23 25.69
CA LEU A 144 95.89 1.91 24.78
C LEU A 144 95.42 0.98 23.63
N GLU A 145 96.34 0.24 23.02
CA GLU A 145 96.03 -0.75 21.98
C GLU A 145 95.07 -1.85 22.49
N LEU A 146 95.26 -2.32 23.73
CA LEU A 146 94.36 -3.29 24.36
C LEU A 146 92.96 -2.69 24.63
N GLU A 147 92.87 -1.43 25.06
CA GLU A 147 91.60 -0.73 25.21
C GLU A 147 90.87 -0.57 23.87
N ASP A 148 91.58 -0.17 22.81
CA ASP A 148 90.98 0.01 21.48
C ASP A 148 90.55 -1.32 20.85
N GLN A 149 91.27 -2.42 21.12
CA GLN A 149 90.82 -3.77 20.75
C GLN A 149 89.55 -4.21 21.50
N ASP A 150 89.40 -3.87 22.78
CA ASP A 150 88.17 -4.15 23.54
C ASP A 150 86.99 -3.27 23.06
N ARG A 151 87.23 -1.99 22.76
CA ARG A 151 86.25 -1.11 22.12
C ARG A 151 85.80 -1.67 20.77
N LEU A 152 86.72 -2.14 19.93
CA LEU A 152 86.40 -2.77 18.65
C LEU A 152 85.55 -4.04 18.82
N ARG A 153 85.87 -4.90 19.79
CA ARG A 153 85.05 -6.09 20.12
C ARG A 153 83.63 -5.72 20.53
N LYS A 154 83.47 -4.68 21.36
CA LYS A 154 82.15 -4.15 21.77
C LYS A 154 81.36 -3.57 20.60
N LEU A 155 82.01 -2.86 19.68
CA LEU A 155 81.40 -2.35 18.45
C LEU A 155 80.92 -3.49 17.54
N ILE A 156 81.75 -4.50 17.28
CA ILE A 156 81.40 -5.69 16.48
C ILE A 156 80.22 -6.46 17.11
N PHE A 157 80.17 -6.55 18.44
CA PHE A 157 79.04 -7.20 19.13
C PHE A 157 77.74 -6.40 18.92
N ARG A 158 77.78 -5.09 19.18
CA ARG A 158 76.62 -4.20 19.00
C ARG A 158 76.14 -4.14 17.54
N GLU A 159 77.06 -4.16 16.57
CA GLU A 159 76.73 -4.22 15.15
C GLU A 159 75.95 -5.50 14.81
N LYS A 160 76.35 -6.66 15.36
CA LYS A 160 75.62 -7.93 15.19
C LYS A 160 74.23 -7.89 15.82
N GLU A 161 74.07 -7.29 16.99
CA GLU A 161 72.75 -7.10 17.63
C GLU A 161 71.85 -6.21 16.78
N LEU A 162 72.33 -5.03 16.36
CA LEU A 162 71.61 -4.10 15.49
C LEU A 162 71.24 -4.74 14.15
N TYR A 163 72.12 -5.55 13.56
CA TYR A 163 71.82 -6.29 12.33
C TYR A 163 70.68 -7.32 12.52
N GLN A 164 70.66 -8.02 13.66
CA GLN A 164 69.57 -8.94 13.99
C GLN A 164 68.24 -8.18 14.22
N GLU A 165 68.29 -7.04 14.91
CA GLU A 165 67.13 -6.17 15.13
C GLU A 165 66.58 -5.61 13.82
N ILE A 166 67.43 -5.06 12.94
CA ILE A 166 67.05 -4.60 11.59
C ILE A 166 66.40 -5.74 10.79
N LYS A 167 66.97 -6.95 10.83
CA LYS A 167 66.41 -8.11 10.14
C LYS A 167 65.04 -8.51 10.70
N LYS A 168 64.83 -8.40 12.02
CA LYS A 168 63.53 -8.63 12.65
C LYS A 168 62.52 -7.56 12.22
N LEU A 169 62.86 -6.28 12.32
CA LEU A 169 62.00 -5.16 11.91
C LEU A 169 61.62 -5.23 10.41
N GLN A 170 62.55 -5.67 9.55
CA GLN A 170 62.26 -5.94 8.14
C GLN A 170 61.28 -7.11 7.95
N PHE A 171 61.36 -8.17 8.76
CA PHE A 171 60.40 -9.27 8.73
C PHE A 171 59.02 -8.81 9.21
N ASP A 172 58.96 -8.12 10.36
CA ASP A 172 57.72 -7.65 10.98
C ASP A 172 56.98 -6.68 10.03
N ARG A 173 57.68 -5.67 9.47
CA ARG A 173 57.14 -4.76 8.44
C ARG A 173 56.62 -5.50 7.20
N ASN A 174 57.29 -6.57 6.77
CA ASN A 174 56.87 -7.35 5.61
C ASN A 174 55.68 -8.28 5.91
N GLN A 175 55.39 -8.60 7.17
CA GLN A 175 54.14 -9.26 7.56
C GLN A 175 53.00 -8.23 7.65
N GLU A 176 53.22 -7.11 8.35
CA GLU A 176 52.23 -6.03 8.49
C GLU A 176 51.74 -5.53 7.12
N ASN A 177 52.64 -5.29 6.15
CA ASN A 177 52.26 -4.95 4.78
C ASN A 177 51.37 -6.01 4.11
N LYS A 178 51.61 -7.31 4.34
CA LYS A 178 50.79 -8.38 3.76
C LYS A 178 49.43 -8.49 4.43
N GLU A 179 49.37 -8.29 5.74
CA GLU A 179 48.13 -8.26 6.50
C GLU A 179 47.26 -7.08 6.04
N TYR A 180 47.86 -5.89 5.90
CA TYR A 180 47.22 -4.70 5.33
C TYR A 180 46.73 -4.92 3.89
N ASP A 181 47.57 -5.48 2.99
CA ASP A 181 47.17 -5.81 1.62
C ASP A 181 45.99 -6.79 1.56
N ASN A 182 45.89 -7.72 2.52
CA ASN A 182 44.80 -8.68 2.60
C ASN A 182 43.53 -8.02 3.16
N GLU A 183 43.63 -7.21 4.21
CA GLU A 183 42.51 -6.43 4.72
C GLU A 183 41.97 -5.44 3.66
N GLN A 184 42.85 -4.83 2.87
CA GLN A 184 42.45 -3.95 1.77
C GLN A 184 41.70 -4.72 0.67
N LYS A 185 42.07 -5.97 0.37
CA LYS A 185 41.30 -6.82 -0.56
C LYS A 185 39.93 -7.21 0.01
N ASP A 186 39.88 -7.63 1.27
CA ASP A 186 38.65 -8.03 1.94
C ASP A 186 37.66 -6.87 2.10
N THR A 187 38.15 -5.69 2.46
CA THR A 187 37.33 -4.46 2.56
C THR A 187 36.82 -4.02 1.19
N ASN A 188 37.65 -4.05 0.14
CA ASN A 188 37.20 -3.79 -1.23
C ASN A 188 36.15 -4.82 -1.70
N LEU A 189 36.32 -6.10 -1.39
CA LEU A 189 35.35 -7.15 -1.71
C LEU A 189 34.02 -6.93 -0.96
N LYS A 190 34.06 -6.54 0.32
CA LYS A 190 32.87 -6.15 1.10
C LYS A 190 32.18 -4.93 0.47
N ILE A 191 32.93 -3.91 0.04
CA ILE A 191 32.41 -2.72 -0.65
C ILE A 191 31.74 -3.09 -1.97
N GLN A 192 32.34 -3.97 -2.79
CA GLN A 192 31.75 -4.44 -4.04
C GLN A 192 30.42 -5.18 -3.79
N ASN A 193 30.42 -6.15 -2.87
CA ASN A 193 29.21 -6.90 -2.49
C ASN A 193 28.09 -5.96 -1.99
N LEU A 194 28.42 -4.91 -1.24
CA LEU A 194 27.45 -3.91 -0.79
C LEU A 194 26.92 -3.05 -1.94
N LYS A 195 27.77 -2.64 -2.90
CA LYS A 195 27.35 -1.94 -4.12
C LYS A 195 26.40 -2.79 -4.97
N GLU A 196 26.71 -4.07 -5.17
CA GLU A 196 25.85 -5.00 -5.92
C GLU A 196 24.49 -5.21 -5.23
N ARG A 197 24.47 -5.43 -3.91
CA ARG A 197 23.22 -5.53 -3.12
C ARG A 197 22.41 -4.24 -3.16
N LEU A 198 23.06 -3.08 -3.17
CA LEU A 198 22.40 -1.77 -3.29
C LEU A 198 21.77 -1.60 -4.68
N LEU A 199 22.51 -1.91 -5.75
CA LEU A 199 22.02 -1.86 -7.13
C LEU A 199 20.82 -2.80 -7.33
N TYR A 200 20.92 -4.05 -6.86
CA TYR A 200 19.82 -5.01 -6.90
C TYR A 200 18.57 -4.49 -6.15
N LYS A 201 18.74 -3.95 -4.94
CA LYS A 201 17.62 -3.35 -4.18
C LYS A 201 17.01 -2.15 -4.91
N LYS A 202 17.83 -1.28 -5.51
CA LYS A 202 17.37 -0.11 -6.28
C LYS A 202 16.57 -0.54 -7.51
N ALA A 203 17.09 -1.48 -8.30
CA ALA A 203 16.40 -2.02 -9.47
C ALA A 203 15.06 -2.69 -9.09
N ARG A 204 15.05 -3.50 -8.02
CA ARG A 204 13.82 -4.13 -7.52
C ARG A 204 12.79 -3.11 -7.00
N ALA A 205 13.23 -2.04 -6.34
CA ALA A 205 12.36 -0.97 -5.88
C ALA A 205 11.77 -0.17 -7.06
N GLN A 206 12.60 0.19 -8.06
CA GLN A 206 12.18 0.86 -9.28
C GLN A 206 11.14 0.01 -10.05
N LEU A 207 11.40 -1.28 -10.22
CA LEU A 207 10.46 -2.20 -10.86
C LEU A 207 9.14 -2.30 -10.08
N LYS A 208 9.19 -2.41 -8.75
CA LYS A 208 7.99 -2.43 -7.89
C LYS A 208 7.18 -1.13 -8.00
N ASN A 209 7.83 0.02 -8.09
CA ASN A 209 7.16 1.30 -8.29
C ASN A 209 6.50 1.38 -9.67
N GLN A 210 7.18 0.95 -10.74
CA GLN A 210 6.60 0.89 -12.09
C GLN A 210 5.38 -0.04 -12.18
N TYR A 211 5.38 -1.18 -11.46
CA TYR A 211 4.20 -2.04 -11.36
C TYR A 211 3.07 -1.34 -10.62
N LYS A 212 3.34 -0.73 -9.46
CA LYS A 212 2.34 0.03 -8.70
C LYS A 212 1.75 1.21 -9.48
N GLU A 213 2.55 1.93 -10.26
CA GLU A 213 2.06 3.02 -11.11
C GLU A 213 1.16 2.50 -12.24
N LYS A 214 1.48 1.35 -12.83
CA LYS A 214 0.63 0.70 -13.85
C LYS A 214 -0.67 0.18 -13.25
N GLU A 215 -0.61 -0.42 -12.06
CA GLU A 215 -1.75 -0.93 -11.28
C GLU A 215 -2.69 0.23 -10.93
N ALA A 216 -2.18 1.28 -10.28
CA ALA A 216 -2.96 2.48 -9.93
C ALA A 216 -3.59 3.17 -11.15
N ARG A 217 -2.87 3.30 -12.27
CA ARG A 217 -3.44 3.85 -13.53
C ARG A 217 -4.53 2.95 -14.13
N ALA A 218 -4.42 1.63 -13.97
CA ALA A 218 -5.42 0.68 -14.46
C ALA A 218 -6.68 0.68 -13.56
N GLU A 219 -6.50 0.83 -12.25
CA GLU A 219 -7.59 1.06 -11.29
C GLU A 219 -8.31 2.38 -11.59
N GLU A 220 -7.57 3.50 -11.67
CA GLU A 220 -8.07 4.83 -11.99
C GLU A 220 -8.85 4.83 -13.33
N GLY A 221 -8.25 4.28 -14.40
CA GLY A 221 -8.91 4.17 -15.70
C GLY A 221 -10.12 3.21 -15.71
N THR A 222 -10.23 2.30 -14.77
CA THR A 222 -11.42 1.44 -14.61
C THR A 222 -12.51 2.14 -13.81
N GLN A 223 -12.14 2.83 -12.74
CA GLN A 223 -13.03 3.64 -11.92
C GLN A 223 -13.61 4.81 -12.71
N GLN A 224 -12.80 5.48 -13.55
CA GLN A 224 -13.26 6.51 -14.47
C GLN A 224 -14.31 5.97 -15.45
N ARG A 225 -14.07 4.80 -16.07
CA ARG A 225 -15.06 4.17 -16.98
C ARG A 225 -16.36 3.79 -16.27
N MET A 226 -16.30 3.35 -15.01
CA MET A 226 -17.47 3.12 -14.17
C MET A 226 -18.26 4.43 -13.94
N TYR A 227 -17.57 5.51 -13.55
CA TYR A 227 -18.21 6.82 -13.37
C TYR A 227 -18.79 7.40 -14.66
N GLU A 228 -18.12 7.23 -15.81
CA GLU A 228 -18.65 7.65 -17.11
C GLU A 228 -19.94 6.88 -17.47
N PHE A 229 -19.99 5.58 -17.19
CA PHE A 229 -21.18 4.76 -17.38
C PHE A 229 -22.33 5.14 -16.43
N GLU A 230 -22.05 5.35 -15.13
CA GLU A 230 -23.04 5.82 -14.15
C GLU A 230 -23.57 7.21 -14.51
N GLN A 231 -22.69 8.15 -14.90
CA GLN A 231 -23.11 9.46 -15.39
C GLN A 231 -24.00 9.35 -16.63
N LYS A 232 -23.71 8.42 -17.55
CA LYS A 232 -24.56 8.18 -18.73
C LYS A 232 -25.94 7.67 -18.31
N GLN A 233 -26.02 6.68 -17.42
CA GLN A 233 -27.31 6.20 -16.90
C GLN A 233 -28.10 7.29 -16.18
N LEU A 234 -27.43 8.15 -15.39
CA LEU A 234 -28.07 9.26 -14.71
C LEU A 234 -28.58 10.32 -15.70
N LYS A 235 -27.82 10.63 -16.76
CA LYS A 235 -28.26 11.51 -17.86
C LYS A 235 -29.47 10.93 -18.60
N GLU A 236 -29.48 9.64 -18.90
CA GLU A 236 -30.63 8.95 -19.50
C GLU A 236 -31.86 8.98 -18.60
N LYS A 237 -31.71 8.74 -17.28
CA LYS A 237 -32.79 8.88 -16.29
C LYS A 237 -33.33 10.31 -16.23
N ILE A 238 -32.46 11.32 -16.20
CA ILE A 238 -32.84 12.74 -16.21
C ILE A 238 -33.61 13.06 -17.50
N ASN A 239 -33.16 12.57 -18.65
CA ASN A 239 -33.84 12.82 -19.93
C ASN A 239 -35.23 12.16 -19.99
N ASN A 240 -35.35 10.91 -19.53
CA ASN A 240 -36.62 10.21 -19.43
C ASN A 240 -37.59 10.89 -18.46
N LEU A 241 -37.10 11.43 -17.34
CA LEU A 241 -37.92 12.21 -16.41
C LEU A 241 -38.38 13.54 -17.01
N LYS A 242 -37.49 14.27 -17.69
CA LYS A 242 -37.86 15.49 -18.43
C LYS A 242 -38.95 15.21 -19.46
N GLN A 243 -38.77 14.21 -20.32
CA GLN A 243 -39.79 13.82 -21.30
C GLN A 243 -41.14 13.50 -20.66
N LYS A 244 -41.16 12.81 -19.51
CA LYS A 244 -42.40 12.56 -18.75
C LYS A 244 -43.04 13.86 -18.27
N THR A 245 -42.26 14.74 -17.64
CA THR A 245 -42.74 16.06 -17.19
C THR A 245 -43.25 16.91 -18.35
N ASP A 246 -42.58 16.90 -19.51
CA ASP A 246 -43.02 17.61 -20.72
C ASP A 246 -44.35 17.04 -21.25
N THR A 247 -44.52 15.71 -21.28
CA THR A 247 -45.79 15.09 -21.65
C THR A 247 -46.91 15.37 -20.64
N GLU A 248 -46.59 15.39 -19.33
CA GLU A 248 -47.55 15.69 -18.26
C GLU A 248 -48.00 17.16 -18.32
N ASN A 249 -47.07 18.09 -18.54
CA ASN A 249 -47.37 19.51 -18.78
C ASN A 249 -48.28 19.68 -20.01
N MET A 250 -47.97 19.01 -21.13
CA MET A 250 -48.78 19.09 -22.35
C MET A 250 -50.19 18.52 -22.15
N VAL A 251 -50.33 17.37 -21.47
CA VAL A 251 -51.63 16.78 -21.15
C VAL A 251 -52.40 17.66 -20.16
N HIS A 252 -51.74 18.24 -19.17
CA HIS A 252 -52.35 19.18 -18.21
C HIS A 252 -52.84 20.45 -18.91
N GLU A 253 -52.07 21.00 -19.86
CA GLU A 253 -52.47 22.17 -20.64
C GLU A 253 -53.63 21.86 -21.59
N GLN A 254 -53.63 20.70 -22.26
CA GLN A 254 -54.76 20.22 -23.06
C GLN A 254 -56.02 20.01 -22.19
N LEU A 255 -55.89 19.39 -21.02
CA LEU A 255 -57.00 19.18 -20.08
C LEU A 255 -57.53 20.51 -19.56
N ARG A 256 -56.66 21.46 -19.21
CA ARG A 256 -57.03 22.81 -18.79
C ARG A 256 -57.82 23.54 -19.88
N ASN A 257 -57.35 23.47 -21.14
CA ASN A 257 -58.04 24.10 -22.27
C ASN A 257 -59.39 23.44 -22.55
N PHE A 258 -59.48 22.11 -22.48
CA PHE A 258 -60.76 21.38 -22.57
C PHE A 258 -61.73 21.76 -21.44
N LEU A 259 -61.25 21.92 -20.21
CA LEU A 259 -62.08 22.36 -19.08
C LEU A 259 -62.60 23.79 -19.28
N ILE A 260 -61.77 24.71 -19.77
CA ILE A 260 -62.19 26.08 -20.12
C ILE A 260 -63.25 26.04 -21.23
N GLU A 261 -63.02 25.28 -22.31
CA GLU A 261 -63.99 25.14 -23.40
C GLU A 261 -65.32 24.54 -22.91
N LYS A 262 -65.27 23.57 -21.98
CA LYS A 262 -66.48 23.00 -21.36
C LYS A 262 -67.18 23.96 -20.43
N GLU A 263 -66.44 24.76 -19.66
CA GLU A 263 -67.00 25.81 -18.81
C GLU A 263 -67.73 26.85 -19.68
N ASP A 264 -67.14 27.26 -20.80
CA ASP A 264 -67.74 28.22 -21.73
C ASP A 264 -68.93 27.61 -22.49
N GLN A 265 -68.88 26.34 -22.89
CA GLN A 265 -70.06 25.62 -23.44
C GLN A 265 -71.20 25.52 -22.41
N ILE A 266 -70.88 25.37 -21.11
CA ILE A 266 -71.88 25.34 -20.04
C ILE A 266 -72.45 26.75 -19.80
N LYS A 267 -71.62 27.80 -19.79
CA LYS A 267 -72.07 29.20 -19.73
C LYS A 267 -72.99 29.55 -20.89
N GLN A 268 -72.59 29.25 -22.14
CA GLN A 268 -73.41 29.47 -23.33
C GLN A 268 -74.77 28.77 -23.22
N LYS A 269 -74.80 27.49 -22.79
CA LYS A 269 -76.06 26.78 -22.56
C LYS A 269 -76.88 27.37 -21.41
N SER A 270 -76.23 27.85 -20.35
CA SER A 270 -76.89 28.55 -19.25
C SER A 270 -77.54 29.85 -19.72
N ASP A 271 -76.84 30.63 -20.55
CA ASP A 271 -77.34 31.87 -21.14
C ASP A 271 -78.47 31.61 -22.16
N GLU A 272 -78.37 30.54 -22.96
CA GLU A 272 -79.47 30.07 -23.83
C GLU A 272 -80.70 29.65 -23.03
N TRP A 273 -80.52 28.92 -21.93
CA TRP A 273 -81.62 28.53 -21.04
C TRP A 273 -82.21 29.73 -20.30
N ALA A 274 -81.40 30.68 -19.85
CA ALA A 274 -81.86 31.93 -19.26
C ALA A 274 -82.74 32.71 -20.27
N LYS A 275 -82.25 32.90 -21.50
CA LYS A 275 -83.02 33.54 -22.59
C LYS A 275 -84.32 32.80 -22.93
N LYS A 276 -84.32 31.46 -22.93
CA LYS A 276 -85.53 30.65 -23.15
C LYS A 276 -86.53 30.78 -22.01
N VAL A 277 -86.06 30.80 -20.76
CA VAL A 277 -86.92 31.03 -19.58
C VAL A 277 -87.51 32.44 -19.63
N GLU A 278 -86.72 33.44 -20.04
CA GLU A 278 -87.17 34.82 -20.20
C GLU A 278 -88.22 34.96 -21.31
N THR A 279 -87.97 34.42 -22.52
CA THR A 279 -88.98 34.42 -23.61
C THR A 279 -90.22 33.59 -23.30
N CYS A 280 -90.11 32.43 -22.64
CA CYS A 280 -91.29 31.69 -22.19
C CYS A 280 -92.06 32.45 -21.09
N ARG A 281 -91.37 33.20 -20.22
CA ARG A 281 -92.01 34.06 -19.22
C ARG A 281 -92.72 35.24 -19.87
N GLU A 282 -92.14 35.85 -20.90
CA GLU A 282 -92.78 36.89 -21.71
C GLU A 282 -94.03 36.35 -22.42
N GLN A 283 -93.94 35.18 -23.07
CA GLN A 283 -95.08 34.52 -23.72
C GLN A 283 -96.20 34.17 -22.73
N LEU A 284 -95.86 33.61 -21.56
CA LEU A 284 -96.83 33.32 -20.50
C LEU A 284 -97.45 34.61 -19.94
N GLN A 285 -96.69 35.71 -19.86
CA GLN A 285 -97.23 37.00 -19.46
C GLN A 285 -98.19 37.57 -20.51
N GLU A 286 -97.85 37.54 -21.80
CA GLU A 286 -98.76 37.91 -22.88
C GLU A 286 -100.04 37.07 -22.88
N GLU A 287 -99.95 35.78 -22.59
CA GLU A 287 -101.11 34.88 -22.56
C GLU A 287 -101.98 35.11 -21.31
N ILE A 288 -101.37 35.39 -20.15
CA ILE A 288 -102.07 35.90 -18.95
C ILE A 288 -102.78 37.21 -19.27
N ASP A 289 -102.12 38.16 -19.94
CA ASP A 289 -102.68 39.47 -20.26
C ASP A 289 -103.87 39.32 -21.24
N ARG A 290 -103.75 38.48 -22.29
CA ARG A 290 -104.86 38.14 -23.19
C ARG A 290 -106.04 37.50 -22.46
N LEU A 291 -105.79 36.50 -21.61
CA LEU A 291 -106.83 35.83 -20.82
C LEU A 291 -107.49 36.78 -19.82
N THR A 292 -106.76 37.77 -19.32
CA THR A 292 -107.29 38.83 -18.46
C THR A 292 -108.23 39.75 -19.26
N VAL A 293 -107.83 40.17 -20.47
CA VAL A 293 -108.69 40.96 -21.37
C VAL A 293 -109.95 40.18 -21.80
N GLU A 294 -109.84 38.88 -22.15
CA GLU A 294 -111.02 38.05 -22.44
C GLU A 294 -111.95 37.90 -21.22
N LYS A 295 -111.37 37.72 -20.02
CA LYS A 295 -112.12 37.62 -18.77
C LYS A 295 -112.86 38.93 -18.47
N GLU A 296 -112.21 40.08 -18.60
CA GLU A 296 -112.87 41.39 -18.43
C GLU A 296 -114.01 41.56 -19.42
N LYS A 297 -113.79 41.22 -20.70
CA LYS A 297 -114.81 41.30 -21.75
C LYS A 297 -116.02 40.42 -21.45
N LYS A 298 -115.80 39.17 -21.01
CA LYS A 298 -116.90 38.28 -20.58
C LYS A 298 -117.54 38.71 -19.26
N GLN A 299 -116.81 39.36 -18.36
CA GLN A 299 -117.39 39.96 -17.15
C GLN A 299 -118.27 41.18 -17.48
N GLU A 300 -118.00 41.90 -18.56
CA GLU A 300 -118.86 42.97 -19.07
C GLU A 300 -120.14 42.40 -19.70
N GLU A 301 -120.01 41.42 -20.61
CA GLU A 301 -121.16 40.70 -21.22
C GLU A 301 -122.10 40.09 -20.15
N LEU A 302 -121.53 39.51 -19.08
CA LEU A 302 -122.30 38.93 -17.97
C LEU A 302 -122.95 40.02 -17.09
N ARG A 303 -122.42 41.25 -17.07
CA ARG A 303 -123.04 42.40 -16.41
C ARG A 303 -124.24 42.91 -17.21
N GLU A 304 -124.09 43.03 -18.53
CA GLU A 304 -125.20 43.39 -19.45
C GLU A 304 -126.34 42.37 -19.43
N LEU A 305 -126.04 41.07 -19.32
CA LEU A 305 -127.05 40.01 -19.17
C LEU A 305 -127.78 40.12 -17.83
N ARG A 306 -127.07 40.35 -16.73
CA ARG A 306 -127.69 40.53 -15.39
C ARG A 306 -128.60 41.76 -15.34
N GLU A 307 -128.22 42.88 -15.96
CA GLU A 307 -129.12 44.04 -16.06
C GLU A 307 -130.37 43.76 -16.92
N ARG A 308 -130.30 42.80 -17.84
CA ARG A 308 -131.43 42.38 -18.69
C ARG A 308 -132.41 41.52 -17.89
N ASP A 309 -131.90 40.48 -17.22
CA ASP A 309 -132.70 39.60 -16.35
C ASP A 309 -133.37 40.40 -15.22
N GLN A 310 -132.67 41.38 -14.63
CA GLN A 310 -133.21 42.21 -13.55
C GLN A 310 -134.41 43.06 -14.01
N LYS A 311 -134.37 43.61 -15.24
CA LYS A 311 -135.49 44.34 -15.85
C LYS A 311 -136.67 43.42 -16.21
N GLU A 312 -136.39 42.18 -16.62
CA GLU A 312 -137.43 41.20 -16.96
C GLU A 312 -138.15 40.67 -15.72
N GLN A 313 -137.45 40.54 -14.58
CA GLN A 313 -138.05 40.12 -13.33
C GLN A 313 -138.95 41.21 -12.69
N GLU A 314 -138.55 42.48 -12.78
CA GLU A 314 -139.39 43.63 -12.35
C GLU A 314 -140.69 43.75 -13.19
N GLU A 315 -140.64 43.38 -14.47
CA GLU A 315 -141.82 43.28 -15.35
C GLU A 315 -142.79 42.15 -14.91
N LYS A 316 -142.26 41.09 -14.29
CA LYS A 316 -143.01 39.88 -13.90
C LYS A 316 -143.70 40.04 -12.54
N ASP A 317 -142.99 40.56 -11.54
CA ASP A 317 -143.52 40.88 -10.20
C ASP A 317 -144.68 41.90 -10.26
N ARG A 318 -144.72 42.73 -11.31
CA ARG A 318 -145.80 43.70 -11.55
C ARG A 318 -147.10 43.05 -12.03
N ARG A 319 -147.04 41.84 -12.61
CA ARG A 319 -148.20 41.10 -13.13
C ARG A 319 -148.82 40.20 -12.04
N GLU A 320 -148.00 39.48 -11.28
CA GLU A 320 -148.50 38.56 -10.22
C GLU A 320 -149.29 39.29 -9.11
N ARG A 321 -148.98 40.57 -8.81
CA ARG A 321 -149.77 41.36 -7.84
C ARG A 321 -151.18 41.69 -8.30
N GLN A 322 -151.46 41.68 -9.61
CA GLN A 322 -152.80 42.00 -10.13
C GLN A 322 -153.73 40.78 -10.17
N GLU A 323 -153.19 39.56 -10.33
CA GLU A 323 -153.97 38.33 -10.35
C GLU A 323 -154.42 37.86 -8.96
N LEU A 324 -153.66 38.20 -7.90
CA LEU A 324 -153.98 37.79 -6.53
C LEU A 324 -155.23 38.49 -5.96
N GLU A 325 -155.47 39.76 -6.31
CA GLU A 325 -156.65 40.52 -5.85
C GLU A 325 -157.97 40.07 -6.51
N GLU A 326 -157.92 39.39 -7.66
CA GLU A 326 -159.11 38.81 -8.31
C GLU A 326 -159.51 37.44 -7.75
N ALA A 327 -158.62 36.75 -7.03
CA ALA A 327 -158.87 35.42 -6.47
C ALA A 327 -159.68 35.46 -5.18
N ASP A 328 -159.27 36.27 -4.19
CA ASP A 328 -159.90 36.31 -2.85
C ASP A 328 -161.38 36.71 -2.90
N ARG A 329 -161.75 37.61 -3.82
CA ARG A 329 -163.13 38.14 -3.91
C ARG A 329 -164.17 37.09 -4.33
N LYS A 330 -163.75 35.98 -4.98
CA LYS A 330 -164.66 34.91 -5.43
C LYS A 330 -164.90 33.83 -4.37
N GLN A 331 -163.95 33.57 -3.48
CA GLN A 331 -164.11 32.53 -2.44
C GLN A 331 -165.06 32.94 -1.31
N GLN A 332 -165.28 34.24 -1.10
CA GLN A 332 -166.16 34.74 -0.03
C GLN A 332 -167.64 34.43 -0.28
N GLU A 333 -168.10 34.40 -1.54
CA GLU A 333 -169.54 34.33 -1.89
C GLU A 333 -170.10 32.90 -1.90
N GLU A 334 -169.28 31.87 -2.19
CA GLU A 334 -169.73 30.46 -2.16
C GLU A 334 -169.98 29.92 -0.74
N LEU A 335 -169.29 30.46 0.28
CA LEU A 335 -169.36 29.97 1.65
C LEU A 335 -170.70 30.24 2.36
N ASP A 336 -171.45 31.26 1.94
CA ASP A 336 -172.72 31.63 2.59
C ASP A 336 -173.96 30.89 2.05
N GLN A 337 -173.93 30.33 0.83
CA GLN A 337 -175.02 29.44 0.35
C GLN A 337 -175.08 28.13 1.13
N ILE A 338 -173.92 27.54 1.48
CA ILE A 338 -173.80 26.23 2.13
C ILE A 338 -174.35 26.23 3.58
N ARG A 339 -174.51 27.41 4.19
CA ARG A 339 -175.05 27.56 5.55
C ARG A 339 -176.57 27.43 5.64
N LEU A 340 -177.31 27.69 4.55
CA LEU A 340 -178.78 27.68 4.58
C LEU A 340 -179.36 26.26 4.50
N ASP A 341 -178.78 25.39 3.65
CA ASP A 341 -179.28 24.03 3.38
C ASP A 341 -179.09 23.04 4.55
N ASN A 342 -178.17 23.32 5.47
CA ASN A 342 -177.95 22.45 6.64
C ASN A 342 -179.00 22.64 7.75
N ALA A 343 -179.76 23.74 7.76
CA ALA A 343 -180.82 23.96 8.75
C ALA A 343 -182.06 23.07 8.52
N ILE A 344 -182.30 22.65 7.27
CA ILE A 344 -183.50 21.89 6.88
C ILE A 344 -183.40 20.41 7.27
N LYS A 345 -182.19 19.85 7.36
CA LYS A 345 -181.96 18.43 7.72
C LYS A 345 -182.09 18.12 9.21
N LEU A 346 -182.01 19.10 10.10
CA LEU A 346 -182.04 18.85 11.55
C LEU A 346 -183.46 18.66 12.14
N ILE A 347 -184.51 19.09 11.44
CA ILE A 347 -185.90 19.10 11.98
C ILE A 347 -186.68 17.81 11.66
N GLN A 348 -186.26 17.02 10.64
CA GLN A 348 -186.93 15.76 10.29
C GLN A 348 -186.56 14.57 11.20
N ILE A 349 -185.51 14.70 12.03
CA ILE A 349 -185.01 13.60 12.88
C ILE A 349 -185.72 13.56 14.25
N GLU A 350 -186.25 14.68 14.75
CA GLU A 350 -186.95 14.77 16.05
C GLU A 350 -188.41 14.28 16.05
N TYR A 351 -188.96 13.88 14.90
CA TYR A 351 -190.35 13.39 14.79
C TYR A 351 -190.53 11.92 15.26
N GLN A 352 -189.44 11.13 15.26
CA GLN A 352 -189.55 9.66 15.30
C GLN A 352 -189.30 9.01 16.67
N GLU A 353 -188.68 9.70 17.64
CA GLU A 353 -188.23 9.07 18.90
C GLU A 353 -189.06 9.42 20.16
N TRP A 354 -190.07 10.28 20.08
CA TRP A 354 -190.95 10.60 21.24
C TRP A 354 -192.32 9.92 21.22
N LYS A 355 -192.62 9.08 20.21
CA LYS A 355 -193.94 8.42 20.11
C LYS A 355 -194.09 7.19 21.04
N ASP A 356 -192.98 6.67 21.58
CA ASP A 356 -192.92 5.32 22.18
C ASP A 356 -192.71 5.29 23.72
N ALA A 357 -192.82 6.41 24.43
CA ALA A 357 -192.77 6.44 25.91
C ALA A 357 -193.79 7.41 26.52
N GLY A 358 -194.99 6.90 26.82
CA GLY A 358 -196.12 7.73 27.26
C GLY A 358 -196.07 8.20 28.72
N GLY A 359 -196.46 9.47 28.94
CA GLY A 359 -197.11 9.95 30.16
C GLY A 359 -196.26 10.67 31.21
N GLY A 360 -196.72 11.85 31.66
CA GLY A 360 -196.50 12.30 33.05
C GLY A 360 -195.87 13.69 33.32
N LYS A 361 -196.73 14.70 33.52
CA LYS A 361 -196.67 15.73 34.59
C LYS A 361 -195.33 16.44 35.00
N LYS A 362 -195.42 17.78 34.97
CA LYS A 362 -195.06 18.78 36.03
C LYS A 362 -193.60 19.33 36.19
N LYS A 363 -193.46 20.60 35.76
CA LYS A 363 -193.32 21.85 36.59
C LYS A 363 -191.98 22.26 37.26
N ARG A 364 -191.62 23.54 37.02
CA ARG A 364 -190.80 24.55 37.80
C ARG A 364 -189.29 24.70 37.45
N LYS A 365 -188.58 25.83 37.75
CA LYS A 365 -188.87 27.31 37.79
C LYS A 365 -187.64 28.12 38.29
N LYS A 366 -187.28 29.26 37.66
CA LYS A 366 -186.30 30.34 38.08
C LYS A 366 -184.81 29.91 38.12
N GLY A 367 -183.79 30.72 37.79
CA GLY A 367 -183.63 32.14 37.37
C GLY A 367 -182.12 32.51 37.26
N LYS A 368 -181.56 33.75 37.27
CA LYS A 368 -182.07 35.15 37.34
C LYS A 368 -180.88 36.18 37.27
N LYS A 369 -180.82 37.10 36.26
CA LYS A 369 -179.96 38.33 36.16
C LYS A 369 -178.42 38.09 35.91
N LYS A 370 -177.58 39.03 35.39
CA LYS A 370 -177.68 40.50 35.11
C LYS A 370 -176.52 41.00 34.20
N LYS A 371 -176.75 42.14 33.50
CA LYS A 371 -175.78 43.19 33.07
C LYS A 371 -174.70 42.80 32.02
N LYS A 372 -174.29 43.71 31.12
CA LYS A 372 -174.76 45.10 30.87
C LYS A 372 -174.77 45.36 29.37
#